data_AF-A0A2J8T1F2-F1
#
_entry.id   AF-A0A2J8T1F2-F1
#
_cell.length_a   1.000
_cell.length_b   1.000
_cell.length_c   1.000
_cell.angle_alpha   90.00
_cell.angle_beta   90.00
_cell.angle_gamma   90.00
#
_symmetry.space_group_name_H-M   'P 1'
#
loop_
_entity.id
_entity.type
_entity.pdbx_description
1 polymer ?
#
loop_
_entity_poly.entity_id
_entity_poly.type
_entity_poly.pdbx_seq_one_letter_code
_entity_poly.pdbx_strand_id
1 'polypeptide(L)'
;MYSEIQRERADIGGLMARPEYREWNPELIKPKKLLNPVKASRSHQELHRELLMNHRRGLGVDSKPELQRVLEHRRRNQLIKKKKEELEAKRLQCPFEQELLRRQQ
;
A
#
# COMPACT_ATOMS: atom_id res chain seq x y z
N MET A 1 14.10 15.38 -10.99
CA MET A 1 12.64 15.34 -11.28
C MET A 1 11.98 14.69 -10.08
N TYR A 2 11.42 15.39 -9.10
CA TYR A 2 10.37 16.40 -9.19
C TYR A 2 10.62 17.59 -8.25
N SER A 3 10.15 18.74 -8.68
CA SER A 3 10.44 20.11 -8.25
C SER A 3 9.83 20.51 -6.90
N GLU A 4 10.60 21.27 -6.13
CA GLU A 4 10.17 22.05 -4.96
C GLU A 4 9.04 23.00 -5.34
N ILE A 5 7.85 22.75 -4.83
CA ILE A 5 6.76 23.72 -4.89
C ILE A 5 6.94 24.65 -3.68
N GLN A 6 7.82 25.63 -3.85
CA GLN A 6 7.87 26.83 -3.03
C GLN A 6 6.55 27.57 -3.25
N ARG A 7 5.56 27.34 -2.38
CA ARG A 7 4.38 28.20 -2.32
C ARG A 7 4.80 29.49 -1.63
N GLU A 8 5.20 30.47 -2.43
CA GLU A 8 5.19 31.88 -2.07
C GLU A 8 3.93 32.17 -1.27
N ARG A 9 4.12 32.62 -0.03
CA ARG A 9 3.06 33.25 0.75
C ARG A 9 2.77 34.57 0.07
N ALA A 10 1.79 34.58 -0.84
CA ALA A 10 1.17 35.83 -1.23
C ALA A 10 0.66 36.49 0.06
N ASP A 11 1.26 37.63 0.41
CA ASP A 11 0.85 38.47 1.52
C ASP A 11 -0.54 39.02 1.20
N ILE A 12 -1.58 38.26 1.57
CA ILE A 12 -2.98 38.72 1.59
C ILE A 12 -3.16 39.62 2.83
N GLY A 13 -2.20 40.53 3.06
CA GLY A 13 -2.16 41.42 4.23
C GLY A 13 -2.86 42.76 4.02
N GLY A 14 -3.33 43.06 2.81
CA GLY A 14 -3.62 44.46 2.43
C GLY A 14 -5.08 44.94 2.40
N LEU A 15 -6.10 44.07 2.39
CA LEU A 15 -7.44 44.49 1.91
C LEU A 15 -8.64 44.14 2.80
N MET A 16 -8.44 43.60 4.01
CA MET A 16 -9.55 43.47 4.95
C MET A 16 -9.52 44.64 5.92
N ALA A 17 -10.49 45.55 5.76
CA ALA A 17 -10.81 46.59 6.72
C ALA A 17 -10.70 46.01 8.12
N ARG A 18 -9.70 46.46 8.89
CA ARG A 18 -9.50 46.06 10.27
C ARG A 18 -10.81 46.34 10.98
N PRO A 19 -11.58 45.32 11.40
CA PRO A 19 -12.74 45.59 12.23
C PRO A 19 -12.17 46.26 13.46
N GLU A 20 -12.64 47.47 13.76
CA GLU A 20 -12.45 48.04 15.08
C GLU A 20 -13.12 47.07 16.04
N TYR A 21 -12.35 46.11 16.53
CA TYR A 21 -12.76 45.22 17.61
C TYR A 21 -12.82 46.10 18.85
N ARG A 22 -13.99 46.74 18.97
CA ARG A 22 -14.58 47.17 20.22
C ARG A 22 -14.35 46.01 21.20
N GLU A 23 -13.40 46.26 22.08
CA GLU A 23 -13.29 45.73 23.42
C GLU A 23 -14.06 44.43 23.63
N TRP A 24 -13.35 43.32 23.42
CA TRP A 24 -13.48 42.04 24.11
C TRP A 24 -14.74 41.89 24.96
N ASN A 25 -15.90 41.70 24.33
CA ASN A 25 -17.13 41.44 25.07
C ASN A 25 -16.96 40.06 25.75
N PRO A 26 -16.80 39.99 27.08
CA PRO A 26 -16.43 38.75 27.77
C PRO A 26 -17.56 37.71 27.77
N GLU A 27 -18.77 38.12 27.38
CA GLU A 27 -19.96 37.28 27.29
C GLU A 27 -20.09 36.53 25.95
N LEU A 28 -19.25 36.82 24.94
CA LEU A 28 -19.30 36.13 23.65
C LEU A 28 -18.55 34.80 23.70
N ILE A 29 -19.25 33.69 23.44
CA ILE A 29 -18.66 32.35 23.31
C ILE A 29 -17.70 32.33 22.13
N LYS A 30 -16.41 32.12 22.42
CA LYS A 30 -15.37 32.02 21.38
C LYS A 30 -15.34 30.60 20.81
N PRO A 31 -15.28 30.44 19.48
CA PRO A 31 -15.11 29.12 18.89
C PRO A 31 -13.77 28.53 19.34
N LYS A 32 -13.83 27.44 20.11
CA LYS A 32 -12.66 26.71 20.59
C LYS A 32 -12.27 25.68 19.54
N LYS A 33 -11.03 25.73 19.05
CA LYS A 33 -10.48 24.66 18.20
C LYS A 33 -10.36 23.40 19.06
N LEU A 34 -11.16 22.39 18.73
CA LEU A 34 -11.07 21.09 19.39
C LEU A 34 -9.78 20.39 18.95
N LEU A 35 -9.14 19.71 19.88
CA LEU A 35 -8.01 18.85 19.57
C LEU A 35 -8.54 17.60 18.88
N ASN A 36 -7.91 17.23 17.75
CA ASN A 36 -8.26 16.00 17.06
C ASN A 36 -7.94 14.81 17.99
N PRO A 37 -8.90 13.98 18.39
CA PRO A 37 -8.67 12.88 19.34
C PRO A 37 -7.62 11.86 18.85
N VAL A 38 -7.53 11.66 17.53
CA VAL A 38 -6.50 10.83 16.87
C VAL A 38 -5.11 11.44 17.00
N LYS A 39 -5.02 12.77 16.99
CA LYS A 39 -3.75 13.49 17.20
C LYS A 39 -3.47 13.73 18.68
N ALA A 40 -4.47 13.74 19.55
CA ALA A 40 -4.30 13.87 20.98
C ALA A 40 -3.79 12.57 21.63
N SER A 41 -4.22 11.41 21.11
CA SER A 41 -3.77 10.11 21.62
C SER A 41 -2.39 9.74 21.08
N ARG A 42 -1.38 9.77 21.96
CA ARG A 42 -0.01 9.34 21.65
C ARG A 42 0.05 7.86 21.25
N SER A 43 -0.64 6.99 21.98
CA SER A 43 -0.69 5.55 21.71
C SER A 43 -1.24 5.26 20.30
N HIS A 44 -2.27 5.97 19.86
CA HIS A 44 -2.81 5.80 18.52
C HIS A 44 -1.81 6.21 17.43
N GLN A 45 -1.09 7.31 17.63
CA GLN A 45 -0.06 7.75 16.69
C GLN A 45 1.10 6.77 16.61
N GLU A 46 1.53 6.21 17.75
CA GLU A 46 2.61 5.23 17.83
C GLU A 46 2.22 3.94 17.09
N LEU A 47 1.01 3.43 17.31
CA LEU A 47 0.49 2.28 16.57
C LEU A 47 0.44 2.56 15.05
N HIS A 48 -0.05 3.73 14.64
CA HIS A 48 -0.09 4.09 13.21
C HIS A 48 1.32 4.12 12.59
N ARG A 49 2.30 4.68 13.30
CA ARG A 49 3.71 4.69 12.86
C ARG A 49 4.26 3.27 12.76
N GLU A 50 4.03 2.44 13.76
CA GLU A 50 4.47 1.05 13.78
C GLU A 50 3.89 0.25 12.61
N LEU A 51 2.57 0.35 12.37
CA LEU A 51 1.90 -0.31 11.26
C LEU A 51 2.46 0.11 9.90
N LEU A 52 2.71 1.41 9.70
CA LEU A 52 3.36 1.91 8.48
C LEU A 52 4.81 1.40 8.34
N MET A 53 5.57 1.36 9.43
CA MET A 53 6.94 0.85 9.40
C MET A 53 6.99 -0.64 9.11
N ASN A 54 6.10 -1.44 9.71
CA ASN A 54 5.98 -2.87 9.46
C ASN A 54 5.56 -3.15 8.02
N HIS A 55 4.61 -2.39 7.48
CA HIS A 55 4.21 -2.49 6.07
C HIS A 55 5.37 -2.16 5.12
N ARG A 56 6.10 -1.07 5.38
CA ARG A 56 7.28 -0.68 4.58
C ARG A 56 8.42 -1.68 4.67
N ARG A 57 8.57 -2.34 5.82
CA ARG A 57 9.60 -3.38 6.07
C ARG A 57 9.15 -4.77 5.62
N GLY A 58 7.93 -4.94 5.13
CA GLY A 58 7.37 -6.25 4.76
C GLY A 58 7.17 -7.19 5.96
N LEU A 59 7.18 -6.66 7.18
CA LEU A 59 6.94 -7.38 8.44
C LEU A 59 5.46 -7.28 8.87
N GLY A 60 4.55 -7.10 7.91
CA GLY A 60 3.12 -7.06 8.18
C GLY A 60 2.63 -8.43 8.64
N VAL A 61 1.58 -8.46 9.46
CA VAL A 61 0.78 -9.67 9.73
C VAL A 61 0.36 -10.22 8.37
N ASP A 62 1.07 -11.26 7.93
CA ASP A 62 0.96 -11.86 6.62
C ASP A 62 -0.41 -12.52 6.46
N SER A 63 -1.39 -11.72 6.07
CA SER A 63 -2.32 -12.19 5.08
C SER A 63 -2.27 -11.18 3.96
N LYS A 64 -1.44 -11.46 2.95
CA LYS A 64 -1.70 -10.98 1.59
C LYS A 64 -3.23 -10.96 1.41
N PRO A 65 -3.83 -9.84 0.97
CA PRO A 65 -5.26 -9.78 0.80
C PRO A 65 -5.68 -11.01 -0.01
N GLU A 66 -6.74 -11.70 0.40
CA GLU A 66 -7.16 -13.02 -0.15
C GLU A 66 -7.03 -13.06 -1.69
N LEU A 67 -7.47 -11.99 -2.35
CA LEU A 67 -7.36 -11.79 -3.79
C LEU A 67 -5.92 -11.92 -4.32
N GLN A 68 -4.93 -11.28 -3.69
CA GLN A 68 -3.53 -11.36 -4.11
C GLN A 68 -2.97 -12.78 -3.93
N ARG A 69 -3.31 -13.49 -2.86
CA ARG A 69 -2.91 -14.90 -2.69
C ARG A 69 -3.51 -15.77 -3.78
N VAL A 70 -4.80 -15.62 -4.04
CA VAL A 70 -5.51 -16.38 -5.07
C VAL A 70 -4.94 -16.11 -6.45
N LEU A 71 -4.64 -14.85 -6.80
CA LEU A 71 -4.03 -14.50 -8.08
C LEU A 71 -2.62 -15.08 -8.23
N GLU A 72 -1.78 -15.01 -7.18
CA GLU A 72 -0.46 -15.64 -7.20
C GLU A 72 -0.53 -17.16 -7.33
N HIS A 73 -1.43 -17.80 -6.56
CA HIS A 73 -1.64 -19.24 -6.60
C HIS A 73 -2.12 -19.69 -8.00
N ARG A 74 -3.09 -18.97 -8.58
CA ARG A 74 -3.56 -19.21 -9.96
C ARG A 74 -2.42 -19.09 -10.96
N ARG A 75 -1.57 -18.07 -10.84
CA ARG A 75 -0.41 -17.86 -11.73
C ARG A 75 0.60 -19.01 -11.61
N ARG A 76 0.92 -19.46 -10.39
CA ARG A 76 1.80 -20.61 -10.16
C ARG A 76 1.22 -21.89 -10.77
N ASN A 77 -0.06 -22.16 -10.54
CA ASN A 77 -0.73 -23.36 -11.06
C ASN A 77 -0.76 -23.38 -12.60
N GLN A 78 -0.98 -22.23 -13.25
CA GLN A 78 -0.93 -22.11 -14.70
C GLN A 78 0.47 -22.44 -15.27
N LEU A 79 1.53 -21.94 -14.62
CA LEU A 79 2.90 -22.25 -15.03
C LEU A 79 3.23 -23.73 -14.87
N ILE A 80 2.81 -24.34 -13.76
CA ILE A 80 3.01 -25.77 -13.51
C ILE A 80 2.26 -26.60 -14.56
N LYS A 81 1.01 -26.26 -14.85
CA LYS A 81 0.20 -26.94 -15.86
C LYS A 81 0.88 -26.89 -17.23
N LYS A 82 1.32 -25.70 -17.66
CA LYS A 82 2.02 -25.51 -18.93
C LYS A 82 3.33 -26.32 -19.01
N LYS A 83 4.13 -26.34 -17.94
CA LYS A 83 5.36 -27.15 -17.88
C LYS A 83 5.08 -28.65 -17.97
N LYS A 84 4.00 -29.12 -17.33
CA LYS A 84 3.60 -30.53 -17.38
C LYS A 84 3.16 -30.94 -18.79
N GLU A 85 2.35 -30.12 -19.44
CA GLU A 85 1.91 -30.34 -20.82
C GLU A 85 3.09 -30.36 -21.80
N GLU A 86 4.06 -29.45 -21.64
CA GLU A 86 5.27 -29.42 -22.46
C GLU A 86 6.12 -30.69 -22.27
N LEU A 87 6.27 -31.16 -21.02
CA LEU A 87 6.99 -32.39 -20.72
C LEU A 87 6.29 -33.61 -21.33
N GLU A 88 4.95 -33.67 -21.22
CA GLU A 88 4.16 -34.76 -21.79
C GLU A 88 4.23 -34.77 -23.32
N ALA A 89 4.15 -33.59 -23.95
CA ALA A 89 4.33 -33.46 -25.40
C ALA A 89 5.73 -33.93 -25.85
N LYS A 90 6.80 -33.54 -25.14
CA LYS A 90 8.16 -34.04 -25.41
C LYS A 90 8.26 -35.55 -25.26
N ARG A 91 7.67 -36.12 -24.20
CA ARG A 91 7.65 -37.56 -23.98
C ARG A 91 6.96 -38.33 -25.10
N LEU A 92 5.88 -37.77 -25.66
CA LEU A 92 5.17 -38.34 -26.81
C LEU A 92 5.94 -38.15 -28.12
N GLN A 93 6.70 -37.06 -28.26
CA GLN A 93 7.53 -36.78 -29.44
C GLN A 93 8.82 -37.61 -29.51
N CYS A 94 9.26 -38.22 -28.40
CA CYS A 94 10.45 -39.08 -28.36
C CYS A 94 10.11 -40.59 -28.23
N PRO A 95 9.48 -41.26 -29.22
CA PRO A 95 9.29 -42.72 -29.22
C PRO A 95 10.60 -43.49 -29.03
N PHE A 96 11.70 -42.97 -29.61
CA PHE A 96 13.02 -43.59 -29.54
C PHE A 96 13.58 -43.68 -28.12
N GLU A 97 13.36 -42.66 -27.27
CA GLU A 97 13.77 -42.71 -25.86
C GLU A 97 13.03 -43.81 -25.09
N GLN A 98 11.74 -44.03 -25.40
CA GLN A 98 10.95 -45.10 -24.80
C GLN A 98 11.46 -46.49 -25.24
N GLU A 99 11.89 -46.61 -26.50
CA GLU A 99 12.42 -47.85 -27.03
C GLU A 99 13.82 -48.19 -26.47
N LEU A 100 14.70 -47.19 -26.31
CA LEU A 100 15.99 -47.36 -25.64
C LEU A 100 15.82 -47.87 -24.20
N LEU A 101 14.89 -47.29 -23.45
CA LEU A 101 14.62 -47.72 -22.07
C LEU A 101 14.10 -49.16 -22.00
N ARG A 102 13.28 -49.59 -22.98
CA ARG A 102 12.81 -50.97 -23.09
C ARG A 102 13.93 -51.97 -23.41
N ARG A 103 14.94 -51.57 -24.16
CA ARG A 103 16.09 -52.43 -24.52
C ARG A 103 17.14 -52.53 -23.42
N GLN A 104 17.09 -51.63 -22.43
CA GLN A 104 18.04 -51.60 -21.31
C GLN A 104 17.56 -52.41 -20.08
N GLN A 105 16.33 -52.93 -20.10
CA GLN A 105 15.82 -53.92 -19.14
C GLN A 105 16.11 -55.33 -19.61
#